data_AF-A0A1X0QSN4-F1
#
_entry.id   AF-A0A1X0QSN4-F1
#
_cell.length_a   1.000
_cell.length_b   1.000
_cell.length_c   1.000
_cell.angle_alpha   90.00
_cell.angle_beta   90.00
_cell.angle_gamma   90.00
#
_symmetry.space_group_name_H-M   'P 1'
#
loop_
_entity.id
_entity.type
_entity.pdbx_description
1 polymer ?
#
loop_
_entity_poly.entity_id
_entity_poly.type
_entity_poly.pdbx_seq_one_letter_code
_entity_poly.pdbx_strand_id
1 'polypeptide(L)'
;MSVNRIVAASRAAQKANAALFKNVVKPMATRAYASQATTTGKIRSVIGAVVDVQFEQENLPAILNALEVQDHAGGRLVLEVAQHLGENTVRTIAMDGTEGLVRGQKVVDTGAPITIPVGKEVLGRIINVIGEPIDERGPINSKAQRPIHADAPEFVDQSPTPEILETGIKVVDLLAPYARGGKIGLFGGA
;
A
#
# COMPACT_ATOMS: atom_id res chain seq x y z
N MET A 1 -42.49 28.36 1.16
CA MET A 1 -41.21 28.22 1.90
C MET A 1 -40.11 28.01 0.86
N SER A 2 -39.15 28.94 0.78
CA SER A 2 -38.33 29.14 -0.41
C SER A 2 -37.20 28.11 -0.59
N VAL A 3 -37.01 27.70 -1.84
CA VAL A 3 -35.93 26.84 -2.38
C VAL A 3 -34.53 27.24 -1.86
N ASN A 4 -34.33 28.52 -1.52
CA ASN A 4 -33.10 29.06 -0.95
C ASN A 4 -32.69 28.45 0.41
N ARG A 5 -33.63 27.96 1.23
CA ARG A 5 -33.27 27.32 2.52
C ARG A 5 -32.70 25.91 2.33
N ILE A 6 -33.15 25.18 1.32
CA ILE A 6 -32.68 23.81 1.02
C ILE A 6 -31.27 23.86 0.41
N VAL A 7 -31.01 24.82 -0.49
CA VAL A 7 -29.69 25.01 -1.11
C VAL A 7 -28.65 25.48 -0.07
N ALA A 8 -29.05 26.29 0.91
CA ALA A 8 -28.17 26.72 2.00
C ALA A 8 -27.78 25.55 2.93
N ALA A 9 -28.73 24.67 3.26
CA ALA A 9 -28.47 23.47 4.08
C ALA A 9 -27.55 22.46 3.37
N SER A 10 -27.72 22.27 2.06
CA SER A 10 -26.84 21.42 1.23
C SER A 10 -25.40 21.93 1.17
N ARG A 11 -25.20 23.24 1.03
CA ARG A 11 -23.86 23.87 1.04
C ARG A 11 -23.20 23.83 2.42
N ALA A 12 -23.98 23.93 3.49
CA ALA A 12 -23.48 23.80 4.86
C ALA A 12 -23.03 22.36 5.16
N ALA A 13 -23.80 21.36 4.73
CA ALA A 13 -23.44 19.94 4.85
C ALA A 13 -22.20 19.57 4.01
N GLN A 14 -22.08 20.12 2.79
CA GLN A 14 -20.87 19.93 1.97
C GLN A 14 -19.63 20.59 2.59
N LYS A 15 -19.76 21.77 3.19
CA LYS A 15 -18.65 22.44 3.91
C LYS A 15 -18.27 21.72 5.21
N ALA A 16 -19.24 21.20 5.94
CA ALA A 16 -19.00 20.42 7.16
C ALA A 16 -18.26 19.11 6.85
N ASN A 17 -18.70 18.37 5.82
CA ASN A 17 -18.00 17.18 5.35
C ASN A 17 -16.58 17.50 4.84
N ALA A 18 -16.42 18.59 4.07
CA ALA A 18 -15.09 19.02 3.62
C ALA A 18 -14.15 19.43 4.76
N ALA A 19 -14.68 19.95 5.87
CA ALA A 19 -13.91 20.28 7.08
C ALA A 19 -13.52 19.02 7.88
N LEU A 20 -14.41 18.02 7.96
CA LEU A 20 -14.12 16.71 8.54
C LEU A 20 -13.00 15.99 7.78
N PHE A 21 -13.01 16.02 6.44
CA PHE A 21 -11.93 15.40 5.63
C PHE A 21 -10.58 16.15 5.69
N LYS A 22 -10.57 17.44 6.07
CA LYS A 22 -9.32 18.21 6.19
C LYS A 22 -8.53 17.88 7.45
N ASN A 23 -9.16 17.37 8.50
CA ASN A 23 -8.53 17.10 9.79
C ASN A 23 -8.06 15.64 9.99
N VAL A 24 -8.30 14.75 9.02
CA VAL A 24 -7.92 13.33 9.13
C VAL A 24 -6.51 13.04 8.60
N VAL A 25 -5.92 13.96 7.82
CA VAL A 25 -4.55 13.80 7.34
C VAL A 25 -3.58 14.41 8.35
N LYS A 26 -3.42 13.77 9.53
CA LYS A 26 -2.17 13.93 10.28
C LYS A 26 -1.03 13.44 9.36
N PRO A 27 0.14 14.09 9.34
CA PRO A 27 1.32 13.50 8.75
C PRO A 27 1.67 12.26 9.59
N MET A 28 1.12 11.11 9.19
CA MET A 28 1.44 9.82 9.78
C MET A 28 2.94 9.62 9.63
N ALA A 29 3.61 9.29 10.74
CA ALA A 29 5.05 9.23 10.88
C ALA A 29 5.68 8.48 9.70
N THR A 30 6.21 9.23 8.74
CA THR A 30 6.99 8.69 7.64
C THR A 30 8.39 8.52 8.17
N ARG A 31 8.65 7.38 8.83
CA ARG A 31 9.95 6.68 8.99
C ARG A 31 9.87 5.67 10.14
N ALA A 32 9.48 4.44 9.83
CA ALA A 32 9.83 3.29 10.67
C ALA A 32 10.74 2.29 9.93
N TYR A 33 10.62 2.19 8.60
CA TYR A 33 11.28 1.11 7.83
C TYR A 33 12.30 1.57 6.78
N ALA A 34 12.50 2.87 6.57
CA ALA A 34 13.41 3.35 5.52
C ALA A 34 14.88 3.33 5.99
N SER A 35 15.77 2.67 5.23
CA SER A 35 17.23 2.67 5.42
C SER A 35 17.91 3.63 4.44
N GLN A 36 19.19 3.95 4.66
CA GLN A 36 19.95 4.70 3.66
C GLN A 36 20.12 3.86 2.39
N ALA A 37 19.43 4.26 1.32
CA ALA A 37 19.46 3.61 0.02
C ALA A 37 20.81 3.84 -0.67
N THR A 38 21.62 2.79 -0.83
CA THR A 38 22.69 2.72 -1.84
C THR A 38 23.41 1.36 -1.93
N THR A 39 22.99 0.34 -1.18
CA THR A 39 23.64 -0.97 -1.25
C THR A 39 23.17 -1.73 -2.50
N THR A 40 24.11 -2.17 -3.33
CA THR A 40 23.84 -3.10 -4.43
C THR A 40 24.09 -4.53 -3.99
N GLY A 41 23.16 -5.43 -4.33
CA GLY A 41 23.26 -6.86 -4.07
C GLY A 41 23.31 -7.67 -5.36
N LYS A 42 23.52 -8.97 -5.20
CA LYS A 42 23.50 -9.96 -6.27
C LYS A 42 22.57 -11.11 -5.89
N ILE A 43 21.82 -11.64 -6.84
CA ILE A 43 20.96 -12.81 -6.59
C ILE A 43 21.83 -14.03 -6.27
N ARG A 44 21.63 -14.63 -5.09
CA ARG A 44 22.32 -15.85 -4.65
C ARG A 44 21.53 -17.09 -5.05
N SER A 45 20.22 -17.09 -4.80
CA SER A 45 19.34 -18.24 -5.05
C SER A 45 17.93 -17.77 -5.45
N VAL A 46 17.21 -18.62 -6.19
CA VAL A 46 15.81 -18.41 -6.59
C VAL A 46 15.07 -19.72 -6.36
N ILE A 47 14.02 -19.71 -5.54
CA ILE A 47 13.18 -20.85 -5.20
C ILE A 47 11.72 -20.41 -5.31
N GLY A 48 11.12 -20.61 -6.49
CA GLY A 48 9.81 -20.06 -6.80
C GLY A 48 9.80 -18.54 -6.61
N ALA A 49 8.78 -18.01 -5.93
CA ALA A 49 8.68 -16.57 -5.62
C ALA A 49 9.68 -16.08 -4.55
N VAL A 50 10.46 -16.97 -3.93
CA VAL A 50 11.43 -16.60 -2.90
C VAL A 50 12.80 -16.41 -3.56
N VAL A 51 13.37 -15.22 -3.41
CA VAL A 51 14.68 -14.86 -3.98
C VAL A 51 15.61 -14.47 -2.85
N ASP A 52 16.77 -15.13 -2.75
CA ASP A 52 17.80 -14.75 -1.78
C ASP A 52 18.79 -13.80 -2.48
N VAL A 53 19.01 -12.63 -1.89
CA VAL A 53 19.91 -11.59 -2.40
C VAL A 53 21.06 -11.40 -1.43
N GLN A 54 22.29 -11.50 -1.92
CA GLN A 54 23.51 -11.29 -1.14
C GLN A 54 24.07 -9.89 -1.41
N PHE A 55 24.40 -9.19 -0.34
CA PHE A 55 25.02 -7.87 -0.38
C PHE A 55 26.50 -7.95 -0.01
N GLU A 56 27.33 -7.11 -0.62
CA GLU A 56 28.78 -7.11 -0.37
C GLU A 56 29.17 -6.34 0.89
N GLN A 57 28.30 -5.43 1.36
CA GLN A 57 28.53 -4.56 2.51
C GLN A 57 27.73 -5.05 3.72
N GLU A 58 28.22 -4.76 4.93
CA GLU A 58 27.49 -5.05 6.19
C GLU A 58 26.20 -4.24 6.36
N ASN A 59 25.96 -3.25 5.49
CA ASN A 59 24.75 -2.46 5.50
C ASN A 59 23.63 -3.14 4.68
N LEU A 60 22.93 -4.07 5.34
CA LEU A 60 21.80 -4.78 4.76
C LEU A 60 20.55 -3.89 4.71
N PRO A 61 19.75 -3.97 3.63
CA PRO A 61 18.46 -3.31 3.57
C PRO A 61 17.55 -3.73 4.74
N ALA A 62 16.76 -2.79 5.25
CA ALA A 62 15.81 -3.09 6.31
C ALA A 62 14.77 -4.12 5.85
N ILE A 63 14.19 -4.85 6.81
CA ILE A 63 13.01 -5.67 6.54
C ILE A 63 11.89 -4.75 6.04
N LEU A 64 11.13 -5.24 5.05
CA LEU A 64 10.08 -4.53 4.30
C LEU A 64 10.57 -3.56 3.23
N ASN A 65 11.88 -3.37 3.05
CA ASN A 65 12.37 -2.57 1.91
C ASN A 65 12.10 -3.24 0.58
N ALA A 66 11.84 -2.42 -0.44
CA ALA A 66 11.77 -2.82 -1.82
C ALA A 66 13.17 -2.83 -2.45
N LEU A 67 13.48 -3.88 -3.19
CA LEU A 67 14.65 -4.00 -4.03
C LEU A 67 14.23 -4.12 -5.49
N GLU A 68 14.99 -3.53 -6.40
CA GLU A 68 14.73 -3.61 -7.84
C GLU A 68 15.81 -4.42 -8.55
N VAL A 69 15.37 -5.46 -9.26
CA VAL A 69 16.25 -6.25 -10.11
C VAL A 69 16.58 -5.47 -11.37
N GLN A 70 17.86 -5.32 -11.67
CA GLN A 70 18.33 -4.60 -12.84
C GLN A 70 18.32 -5.52 -14.07
N ASP A 71 18.03 -4.94 -15.24
CA ASP A 71 18.07 -5.61 -16.55
C ASP A 71 17.19 -6.87 -16.62
N HIS A 72 16.04 -6.86 -15.96
CA HIS A 72 15.10 -7.98 -16.03
C HIS A 72 14.29 -7.94 -17.34
N ALA A 73 14.30 -9.05 -18.09
CA ALA A 73 13.69 -9.14 -19.42
C ALA A 73 12.15 -8.97 -19.39
N GLY A 74 11.50 -9.34 -18.29
CA GLY A 74 10.05 -9.22 -18.08
C GLY A 74 9.57 -7.81 -17.73
N GLY A 75 10.47 -6.82 -17.65
CA GLY A 75 10.16 -5.47 -17.20
C GLY A 75 10.60 -5.22 -15.76
N ARG A 76 9.89 -4.34 -15.05
CA ARG A 76 10.28 -3.94 -13.70
C ARG A 76 9.89 -5.03 -12.70
N LEU A 77 10.89 -5.70 -12.14
CA LEU A 77 10.70 -6.68 -11.08
C LEU A 77 11.14 -6.12 -9.71
N VAL A 78 10.18 -6.07 -8.78
CA VAL A 78 10.39 -5.62 -7.41
C VAL A 78 10.38 -6.82 -6.48
N LEU A 79 11.34 -6.84 -5.55
CA LEU A 79 11.46 -7.82 -4.47
C LEU A 79 11.27 -7.11 -3.13
N GLU A 80 10.50 -7.69 -2.21
CA GLU A 80 10.37 -7.16 -0.84
C GLU A 80 11.22 -7.99 0.12
N VAL A 81 12.03 -7.33 0.96
CA VAL A 81 12.82 -7.99 1.99
C VAL A 81 11.93 -8.53 3.11
N ALA A 82 11.87 -9.84 3.28
CA ALA A 82 11.07 -10.49 4.31
C ALA A 82 11.87 -10.82 5.58
N GLN A 83 13.14 -11.21 5.44
CA GLN A 83 13.99 -11.58 6.57
C GLN A 83 15.49 -11.49 6.23
N HIS A 84 16.32 -11.42 7.26
CA HIS A 84 17.78 -11.53 7.14
C HIS A 84 18.21 -12.95 7.50
N LEU A 85 19.01 -13.58 6.63
CA LEU A 85 19.45 -14.97 6.81
C LEU A 85 20.84 -15.08 7.46
N GLY A 86 21.57 -13.98 7.57
CA GLY A 86 23.00 -13.96 7.91
C GLY A 86 23.88 -14.04 6.65
N GLU A 87 25.21 -14.03 6.82
CA GLU A 87 26.19 -14.02 5.71
C GLU A 87 25.93 -12.90 4.67
N ASN A 88 25.52 -11.73 5.15
CA ASN A 88 25.09 -10.59 4.33
C ASN A 88 24.01 -10.95 3.28
N THR A 89 23.17 -11.95 3.58
CA THR A 89 22.10 -12.42 2.70
C THR A 89 20.75 -12.05 3.29
N VAL A 90 19.89 -11.49 2.45
CA VAL A 90 18.48 -11.26 2.77
C VAL A 90 17.60 -12.17 1.93
N ARG A 91 16.49 -12.63 2.51
CA ARG A 91 15.46 -13.35 1.78
C ARG A 91 14.35 -12.41 1.42
N THR A 92 13.98 -12.45 0.15
CA THR A 92 13.01 -11.57 -0.45
C THR A 92 11.87 -12.34 -1.08
N ILE A 93 10.73 -11.68 -1.24
CA ILE A 93 9.55 -12.19 -1.94
C ILE A 93 9.38 -11.37 -3.21
N ALA A 94 9.31 -12.02 -4.36
CA ALA A 94 9.06 -11.36 -5.63
C ALA A 94 7.59 -10.94 -5.77
N MET A 95 7.38 -9.72 -6.27
CA MET A 95 6.03 -9.16 -6.50
C MET A 95 5.44 -9.58 -7.85
N ASP A 96 6.26 -10.17 -8.71
CA ASP A 96 5.88 -10.69 -10.04
C ASP A 96 6.63 -12.00 -10.33
N GLY A 97 6.41 -12.58 -11.50
CA GLY A 97 7.07 -13.79 -11.99
C GLY A 97 8.60 -13.71 -11.88
N THR A 98 9.21 -14.80 -11.43
CA THR A 98 10.68 -14.94 -11.26
C THR A 98 11.36 -15.62 -12.46
N GLU A 99 10.62 -15.87 -13.54
CA GLU A 99 11.14 -16.48 -14.75
C GLU A 99 12.25 -15.63 -15.37
N GLY A 100 13.35 -16.27 -15.78
CA GLY A 100 14.48 -15.57 -16.39
C GLY A 100 15.40 -14.86 -15.40
N LEU A 101 15.17 -14.97 -14.08
CA LEU A 101 16.17 -14.55 -13.09
C LEU A 101 17.41 -15.43 -13.13
N VAL A 102 18.58 -14.79 -13.08
CA VAL A 102 19.87 -15.48 -13.10
C VAL A 102 20.66 -15.15 -11.83
N ARG A 103 21.36 -16.14 -11.28
CA ARG A 103 22.26 -15.94 -10.15
C ARG A 103 23.38 -14.96 -10.53
N GLY A 104 23.73 -14.07 -9.62
CA GLY A 104 24.68 -12.99 -9.86
C GLY A 104 24.08 -11.73 -10.47
N GLN A 105 22.80 -11.76 -10.89
CA GLN A 105 22.11 -10.58 -11.41
C GLN A 105 22.07 -9.48 -10.34
N LYS A 106 22.26 -8.24 -10.79
CA LYS A 106 22.35 -7.07 -9.92
C LYS A 106 20.98 -6.68 -9.39
N VAL A 107 20.93 -6.39 -8.09
CA VAL A 107 19.74 -5.92 -7.38
C VAL A 107 20.10 -4.62 -6.67
N VAL A 108 19.21 -3.64 -6.71
CA VAL A 108 19.41 -2.32 -6.11
C VAL A 108 18.40 -2.11 -4.99
N ASP A 109 18.87 -1.74 -3.80
CA ASP A 109 18.00 -1.31 -2.70
C ASP A 109 17.42 0.08 -2.99
N THR A 110 16.09 0.20 -2.91
CA THR A 110 15.41 1.50 -3.02
C THR A 110 15.48 2.31 -1.73
N GLY A 111 15.83 1.65 -0.61
CA GLY A 111 15.91 2.21 0.75
C GLY A 111 14.56 2.58 1.37
N ALA A 112 13.46 2.24 0.71
CA ALA A 112 12.12 2.41 1.22
C ALA A 112 11.29 1.16 0.96
N PRO A 113 10.21 0.94 1.72
CA PRO A 113 9.21 -0.05 1.37
C PRO A 113 8.56 0.24 0.01
N ILE A 114 7.83 -0.73 -0.53
CA ILE A 114 7.02 -0.53 -1.73
C ILE A 114 6.08 0.66 -1.49
N THR A 115 6.17 1.66 -2.36
CA THR A 115 5.36 2.88 -2.30
C THR A 115 4.40 2.93 -3.48
N ILE A 116 3.16 3.31 -3.19
CA ILE A 116 2.07 3.35 -4.16
C ILE A 116 1.48 4.76 -4.28
N PRO A 117 0.96 5.16 -5.45
CA PRO A 117 0.27 6.43 -5.61
C PRO A 117 -1.02 6.44 -4.81
N VAL A 118 -1.30 7.56 -4.14
CA VAL A 118 -2.55 7.77 -3.39
C VAL A 118 -3.18 9.11 -3.77
N GLY A 119 -4.47 9.28 -3.52
CA GLY A 119 -5.17 10.54 -3.79
C GLY A 119 -6.39 10.35 -4.67
N LYS A 120 -6.99 11.46 -5.10
CA LYS A 120 -8.20 11.44 -5.93
C LYS A 120 -7.89 10.99 -7.36
N GLU A 121 -6.64 11.14 -7.77
CA GLU A 121 -6.10 10.80 -9.08
C GLU A 121 -6.11 9.29 -9.35
N VAL A 122 -6.20 8.47 -8.30
CA VAL A 122 -6.27 7.00 -8.37
C VAL A 122 -7.71 6.49 -8.54
N LEU A 123 -8.73 7.34 -8.30
CA LEU A 123 -10.13 6.91 -8.37
C LEU A 123 -10.51 6.47 -9.79
N GLY A 124 -11.06 5.26 -9.89
CA GLY A 124 -11.46 4.67 -11.18
C GLY A 124 -10.30 4.13 -12.03
N ARG A 125 -9.10 4.03 -11.46
CA ARG A 125 -7.94 3.36 -12.06
C ARG A 125 -7.81 1.94 -11.51
N ILE A 126 -7.21 1.04 -12.29
CA ILE A 126 -6.80 -0.30 -11.82
C ILE A 126 -5.28 -0.27 -11.65
N ILE A 127 -4.81 -0.56 -10.44
CA ILE A 127 -3.38 -0.59 -10.09
C ILE A 127 -2.98 -1.97 -9.58
N ASN A 128 -1.74 -2.36 -9.86
CA ASN A 128 -1.14 -3.57 -9.30
C ASN A 128 -0.53 -3.32 -7.90
N VAL A 129 0.07 -4.36 -7.32
CA VAL A 129 0.65 -4.33 -5.95
C VAL A 129 1.80 -3.34 -5.80
N ILE A 130 2.56 -3.07 -6.88
CA ILE A 130 3.66 -2.11 -6.89
C ILE A 130 3.22 -0.69 -7.28
N GLY A 131 1.91 -0.46 -7.43
CA GLY A 131 1.33 0.86 -7.69
C GLY A 131 1.29 1.29 -9.16
N GLU A 132 1.59 0.39 -10.09
CA GLU A 132 1.56 0.67 -11.53
C GLU A 132 0.16 0.46 -12.12
N PRO A 133 -0.27 1.33 -13.05
CA PRO A 133 -1.56 1.19 -13.71
C PRO A 133 -1.56 0.04 -14.70
N ILE A 134 -2.55 -0.85 -14.60
CA ILE A 134 -2.76 -1.99 -15.51
C ILE A 134 -4.03 -1.85 -16.36
N ASP A 135 -4.59 -0.65 -16.41
CA ASP A 135 -5.85 -0.34 -17.10
C ASP A 135 -5.65 0.25 -18.52
N GLU A 136 -4.41 0.31 -19.02
CA GLU A 136 -4.05 0.87 -20.34
C GLU A 136 -4.44 2.36 -20.54
N ARG A 137 -4.75 3.10 -19.47
CA ARG A 137 -5.18 4.51 -19.53
C ARG A 137 -4.05 5.51 -19.30
N GLY A 138 -2.80 5.10 -19.53
CA GLY A 138 -1.61 5.91 -19.32
C GLY A 138 -1.19 6.04 -17.84
N PRO A 139 -0.22 6.91 -17.52
CA PRO A 139 0.32 7.03 -16.16
C PRO A 139 -0.69 7.65 -15.17
N ILE A 140 -0.49 7.37 -13.87
CA ILE A 140 -1.23 8.03 -12.78
C ILE A 140 -0.41 9.21 -12.28
N ASN A 141 -0.84 10.43 -12.57
CA ASN A 141 -0.18 11.66 -12.13
C ASN A 141 -0.58 12.01 -10.69
N SER A 142 -0.24 11.16 -9.72
CA SER A 142 -0.50 11.45 -8.30
C SER A 142 0.52 12.44 -7.73
N LYS A 143 0.05 13.30 -6.83
CA LYS A 143 0.87 14.26 -6.08
C LYS A 143 1.53 13.65 -4.84
N ALA A 144 1.06 12.49 -4.39
CA ALA A 144 1.49 11.87 -3.15
C ALA A 144 1.62 10.35 -3.32
N GLN A 145 2.66 9.80 -2.70
CA GLN A 145 2.88 8.35 -2.60
C GLN A 145 2.90 7.95 -1.12
N ARG A 146 2.48 6.72 -0.82
CA ARG A 146 2.51 6.16 0.54
C ARG A 146 3.07 4.75 0.53
N PRO A 147 3.84 4.35 1.56
CA PRO A 147 4.27 2.97 1.72
C PRO A 147 3.07 2.07 2.01
N ILE A 148 3.12 0.82 1.53
CA ILE A 148 2.09 -0.19 1.82
C ILE A 148 2.17 -0.71 3.26
N HIS A 149 3.37 -0.69 3.85
CA HIS A 149 3.61 -1.02 5.24
C HIS A 149 3.44 0.24 6.09
N ALA A 150 2.50 0.17 7.03
CA ALA A 150 2.18 1.26 7.94
C ALA A 150 1.75 0.68 9.29
N ASP A 151 2.16 1.34 10.37
CA ASP A 151 1.75 0.96 11.71
C ASP A 151 0.24 1.10 11.88
N ALA A 152 -0.32 0.26 12.76
CA ALA A 152 -1.71 0.38 13.14
C ALA A 152 -1.97 1.72 13.84
N PRO A 153 -3.20 2.29 13.71
CA PRO A 153 -3.57 3.50 14.44
C PRO A 153 -3.40 3.32 15.95
N GLU A 154 -2.85 4.33 16.62
CA GLU A 154 -2.70 4.34 18.07
C GLU A 154 -4.06 4.29 18.78
N PHE A 155 -4.07 3.78 20.01
CA PHE A 155 -5.29 3.68 20.83
C PHE A 155 -6.02 5.03 20.98
N VAL A 156 -5.28 6.13 21.07
CA VAL A 156 -5.84 7.49 21.24
C VAL A 156 -6.57 8.01 19.99
N ASP A 157 -6.24 7.49 18.81
CA ASP A 157 -6.87 7.86 17.55
C ASP A 157 -8.10 6.96 17.23
N GLN A 158 -8.41 5.97 18.07
CA GLN A 158 -9.56 5.08 17.88
C GLN A 158 -10.85 5.73 18.39
N SER A 159 -11.89 5.72 17.55
CA SER A 159 -13.22 6.21 17.95
C SER A 159 -14.06 5.09 18.58
N PRO A 160 -14.57 5.25 19.81
CA PRO A 160 -15.39 4.24 20.47
C PRO A 160 -16.88 4.33 20.10
N THR A 161 -17.30 5.32 19.30
CA THR A 161 -18.72 5.56 19.03
C THR A 161 -19.26 4.59 17.95
N PRO A 162 -20.22 3.72 18.29
CA PRO A 162 -20.86 2.87 17.30
C PRO A 162 -21.85 3.69 16.48
N GLU A 163 -21.59 3.79 15.18
CA GLU A 163 -22.51 4.39 14.21
C GLU A 163 -22.99 3.31 13.23
N ILE A 164 -24.26 3.34 12.84
CA ILE A 164 -24.80 2.38 11.86
C ILE A 164 -24.51 2.89 10.44
N LEU A 165 -24.07 1.98 9.57
CA LEU A 165 -23.99 2.16 8.13
C LEU A 165 -25.24 1.55 7.50
N GLU A 166 -26.21 2.40 7.16
CA GLU A 166 -27.41 1.98 6.43
C GLU A 166 -27.03 1.51 5.02
N THR A 167 -27.34 0.26 4.70
CA THR A 167 -27.00 -0.36 3.40
C THR A 167 -28.16 -0.33 2.41
N GLY A 168 -29.40 -0.26 2.90
CA GLY A 168 -30.62 -0.43 2.11
C GLY A 168 -30.97 -1.90 1.86
N ILE A 169 -30.20 -2.85 2.39
CA ILE A 169 -30.42 -4.29 2.22
C ILE A 169 -31.15 -4.81 3.45
N LYS A 170 -32.44 -5.15 3.29
CA LYS A 170 -33.32 -5.54 4.40
C LYS A 170 -32.73 -6.57 5.35
N VAL A 171 -32.14 -7.65 4.83
CA VAL A 171 -31.60 -8.73 5.65
C VAL A 171 -30.37 -8.26 6.45
N VAL A 172 -29.54 -7.41 5.85
CA VAL A 172 -28.36 -6.84 6.51
C VAL A 172 -28.80 -5.82 7.56
N ASP A 173 -29.58 -4.82 7.17
CA ASP A 173 -29.96 -3.72 8.05
C ASP A 173 -30.83 -4.18 9.25
N LEU A 174 -31.62 -5.26 9.09
CA LEU A 174 -32.47 -5.78 10.16
C LEU A 174 -31.77 -6.80 11.07
N LEU A 175 -31.03 -7.76 10.50
CA LEU A 175 -30.49 -8.89 11.27
C LEU A 175 -29.03 -8.70 11.69
N ALA A 176 -28.23 -8.03 10.86
CA ALA A 176 -26.79 -7.85 11.08
C ALA A 176 -26.33 -6.47 10.59
N PRO A 177 -26.84 -5.36 11.19
CA PRO A 177 -26.54 -4.02 10.73
C PRO A 177 -25.05 -3.73 10.79
N TYR A 178 -24.52 -3.11 9.74
CA TYR A 178 -23.09 -2.81 9.64
C TYR A 178 -22.72 -1.60 10.49
N ALA A 179 -21.60 -1.69 11.21
CA ALA A 179 -21.01 -0.54 11.89
C ALA A 179 -20.20 0.30 10.90
N ARG A 180 -20.45 1.61 10.84
CA ARG A 180 -19.66 2.57 10.07
C ARG A 180 -18.22 2.61 10.60
N GLY A 181 -17.25 2.44 9.70
CA GLY A 181 -15.84 2.33 10.08
C GLY A 181 -15.45 0.98 10.69
N GLY A 182 -16.39 0.05 10.83
CA GLY A 182 -16.14 -1.32 11.26
C GLY A 182 -15.59 -2.21 10.13
N LYS A 183 -15.19 -3.43 10.50
CA LYS A 183 -14.79 -4.49 9.56
C LYS A 183 -15.97 -5.44 9.34
N ILE A 184 -16.26 -5.77 8.09
CA ILE A 184 -17.38 -6.64 7.69
C ILE A 184 -16.80 -7.87 7.00
N GLY A 185 -17.20 -9.07 7.43
CA GLY A 185 -16.86 -10.33 6.78
C GLY A 185 -18.03 -10.87 5.97
N LEU A 186 -17.83 -11.15 4.70
CA LEU A 186 -18.82 -11.81 3.83
C LEU A 186 -18.39 -13.27 3.63
N PHE A 187 -19.08 -14.20 4.29
CA PHE A 187 -18.80 -15.62 4.20
C PHE A 187 -19.84 -16.29 3.29
N GLY A 188 -19.39 -16.86 2.18
CA GLY A 188 -20.22 -17.56 1.21
C GLY A 188 -19.50 -18.77 0.63
N GLY A 189 -20.24 -19.63 -0.07
CA GLY A 189 -19.70 -20.70 -0.91
C GLY A 189 -19.63 -20.28 -2.38
N ALA A 190 -19.00 -21.13 -3.21
CA ALA A 190 -18.96 -21.00 -4.67
C ALA A 190 -19.87 -22.05 -5.32
#